data_AF-A0A5C8HLS8-F1
#
_entry.id   AF-A0A5C8HLS8-F1
#
_cell.length_a   1.000
_cell.length_b   1.000
_cell.length_c   1.000
_cell.angle_alpha   90.00
_cell.angle_beta   90.00
_cell.angle_gamma   90.00
#
_symmetry.space_group_name_H-M   'P 1'
#
loop_
_entity.id
_entity.type
_entity.pdbx_description
1 polymer ?
#
loop_
_entity_poly.entity_id
_entity_poly.type
_entity_poly.pdbx_seq_one_letter_code
_entity_poly.pdbx_strand_id
1 'polypeptide(L)'
;MTNQIRRVSRRAAARAARVQVLVTADERSLLELEMLAATLPMCATGRVFIEVADASQITHIDLPPRMTVTWLDRSVRGAASGELAGRAALAWAGEMLCTADNTNRIYLLNEASAEHVRRHLEVGLSVGADRIHSR
;
A
#
# COMPACT_ATOMS: atom_id res chain seq x y z
N MET A 1 -9.66 35.36 -20.39
CA MET A 1 -10.07 33.99 -20.01
C MET A 1 -8.86 33.04 -19.92
N THR A 2 -7.83 33.37 -19.12
CA THR A 2 -6.50 32.71 -19.20
C THR A 2 -6.04 32.08 -17.87
N ASN A 3 -6.75 32.34 -16.77
CA ASN A 3 -6.35 31.91 -15.43
C ASN A 3 -6.85 30.49 -15.07
N GLN A 4 -7.96 30.04 -15.66
CA GLN A 4 -8.56 28.72 -15.39
C GLN A 4 -7.71 27.56 -15.95
N ILE A 5 -7.22 27.69 -17.19
CA ILE A 5 -6.43 26.64 -17.88
C ILE A 5 -5.09 26.40 -17.17
N ARG A 6 -4.44 27.46 -16.65
CA ARG A 6 -3.15 27.39 -15.93
C ARG A 6 -3.26 26.75 -14.53
N ARG A 7 -4.44 26.83 -13.90
CA ARG A 7 -4.70 26.29 -12.56
C ARG A 7 -4.96 24.78 -12.59
N VAL A 8 -5.65 24.32 -13.63
CA VAL A 8 -5.96 22.90 -13.87
C VAL A 8 -4.68 22.10 -14.17
N SER A 9 -3.81 22.63 -15.03
CA SER A 9 -2.54 22.00 -15.41
C SER A 9 -1.55 21.87 -14.24
N ARG A 10 -1.47 22.85 -13.32
CA ARG A 10 -0.67 22.73 -12.08
C ARG A 10 -1.21 21.68 -11.11
N ARG A 11 -2.54 21.54 -11.00
CA ARG A 11 -3.16 20.52 -10.13
C ARG A 11 -2.91 19.11 -10.65
N ALA A 12 -3.01 18.91 -11.97
CA ALA A 12 -2.68 17.64 -12.61
C ALA A 12 -1.20 17.28 -12.40
N ALA A 13 -0.28 18.23 -12.62
CA ALA A 13 1.15 18.02 -12.35
C ALA A 13 1.47 17.74 -10.88
N ALA A 14 0.82 18.44 -9.93
CA ALA A 14 1.00 18.20 -8.49
C ALA A 14 0.39 16.86 -8.03
N ARG A 15 -0.62 16.34 -8.73
CA ARG A 15 -1.22 15.02 -8.48
C ARG A 15 -0.33 13.91 -9.05
N ALA A 16 0.19 14.10 -10.26
CA ALA A 16 1.20 13.25 -10.89
C ALA A 16 2.56 13.23 -10.15
N ALA A 17 2.81 14.17 -9.24
CA ALA A 17 4.02 14.18 -8.39
C ALA A 17 3.86 13.40 -7.07
N ARG A 18 2.66 12.91 -6.76
CA ARG A 18 2.40 12.18 -5.51
C ARG A 18 2.52 10.68 -5.75
N VAL A 19 3.54 10.08 -5.15
CA VAL A 19 3.67 8.62 -5.09
C VAL A 19 2.64 8.09 -4.11
N GLN A 20 1.76 7.22 -4.58
CA GLN A 20 0.84 6.47 -3.73
C GLN A 20 1.46 5.12 -3.42
N VAL A 21 1.55 4.76 -2.14
CA VAL A 21 2.22 3.53 -1.71
C VAL A 21 1.20 2.61 -1.04
N LEU A 22 1.16 1.36 -1.47
CA LEU A 22 0.48 0.28 -0.77
C LEU A 22 1.54 -0.71 -0.27
N VAL A 23 1.50 -1.05 1.02
CA VAL A 23 2.37 -2.08 1.59
C VAL A 23 1.54 -3.12 2.32
N THR A 24 1.82 -4.40 2.08
CA THR A 24 1.36 -5.50 2.93
C THR A 24 2.57 -6.09 3.67
N ALA A 25 2.41 -6.31 4.97
CA ALA A 25 3.45 -6.82 5.86
C ALA A 25 2.84 -7.76 6.91
N ASP A 26 3.72 -8.45 7.62
CA ASP A 26 3.42 -9.37 8.71
C ASP A 26 4.44 -9.24 9.85
N GLU A 27 4.30 -10.02 10.92
CA GLU A 27 5.22 -9.99 12.05
C GLU A 27 6.69 -10.30 11.69
N ARG A 28 6.95 -10.90 10.52
CA ARG A 28 8.29 -11.30 10.06
C ARG A 28 8.95 -10.24 9.19
N SER A 29 8.18 -9.30 8.67
CA SER A 29 8.62 -8.27 7.72
C SER A 29 8.65 -6.85 8.32
N LEU A 30 8.48 -6.70 9.64
CA LEU A 30 8.51 -5.39 10.31
C LEU A 30 9.80 -4.61 10.08
N LEU A 31 10.96 -5.26 10.20
CA LEU A 31 12.25 -4.61 9.93
C LEU A 31 12.38 -4.17 8.48
N GLU A 32 11.91 -5.00 7.55
CA GLU A 32 11.91 -4.69 6.11
C GLU A 32 10.97 -3.52 5.79
N LEU A 33 9.82 -3.46 6.46
CA LEU A 33 8.88 -2.36 6.39
C LEU A 33 9.50 -1.04 6.87
N GLU A 34 10.22 -1.04 7.99
CA GLU A 34 10.90 0.16 8.50
C GLU A 34 12.01 0.63 7.55
N MET A 35 12.81 -0.29 7.02
CA MET A 35 13.83 0.03 6.01
C MET A 35 13.20 0.63 4.76
N LEU A 36 12.10 0.05 4.26
CA LEU A 36 11.34 0.60 3.15
C LEU A 36 10.83 2.01 3.48
N ALA A 37 10.19 2.19 4.63
CA ALA A 37 9.61 3.45 5.06
C ALA A 37 10.65 4.59 5.09
N ALA A 38 11.87 4.31 5.55
CA ALA A 38 12.97 5.26 5.58
C ALA A 38 13.41 5.77 4.19
N THR A 39 13.11 5.02 3.13
CA THR A 39 13.41 5.42 1.74
C THR A 39 12.29 6.20 1.05
N LEU A 40 11.09 6.22 1.65
CA LEU A 40 9.94 6.86 1.04
C LEU A 40 10.03 8.39 1.12
N PRO A 41 9.62 9.13 0.08
CA PRO A 41 9.62 10.58 0.13
C PRO A 41 8.60 11.09 1.17
N MET A 42 8.88 12.23 1.78
CA MET A 42 7.99 12.86 2.78
C MET A 42 6.58 13.20 2.26
N CYS A 43 6.42 13.30 0.93
CA CYS A 43 5.14 13.53 0.28
C CYS A 43 4.40 12.23 -0.09
N ALA A 44 4.99 11.06 0.18
CA ALA A 44 4.34 9.77 -0.04
C ALA A 44 3.02 9.71 0.72
N THR A 45 2.01 9.20 0.04
CA THR A 45 0.68 8.95 0.60
C THR A 45 0.39 7.48 0.47
N GLY A 46 -0.41 6.88 1.35
CA GLY A 46 -0.59 5.44 1.23
C GLY A 46 -1.21 4.72 2.41
N ARG A 47 -1.21 3.40 2.29
CA ARG A 47 -1.64 2.46 3.33
C ARG A 47 -0.60 1.38 3.54
N VAL A 48 -0.42 1.02 4.80
CA VAL A 48 0.35 -0.14 5.23
C VAL A 48 -0.59 -1.03 6.02
N PHE A 49 -0.79 -2.26 5.53
CA PHE A 49 -1.56 -3.28 6.22
C PHE A 49 -0.59 -4.29 6.84
N ILE A 50 -0.59 -4.38 8.17
CA ILE A 50 0.29 -5.27 8.92
C ILE A 50 -0.59 -6.33 9.59
N GLU A 51 -0.45 -7.57 9.14
CA GLU A 51 -1.15 -8.69 9.76
C GLU A 51 -0.29 -9.33 10.85
N VAL A 52 -0.89 -9.60 12.00
CA VAL A 52 -0.20 -10.17 13.16
C VAL A 52 -1.01 -11.34 13.72
N ALA A 53 -0.36 -12.21 14.48
CA ALA A 53 -1.04 -13.30 15.17
C ALA A 53 -2.07 -12.74 16.17
N ASP A 54 -1.68 -11.74 16.95
CA ASP A 54 -2.52 -11.07 17.94
C ASP A 54 -2.03 -9.66 18.30
N ALA A 55 -2.86 -8.91 19.05
CA ALA A 55 -2.60 -7.53 19.44
C ALA A 55 -1.31 -7.29 20.26
N SER A 56 -0.71 -8.32 20.86
CA SER A 56 0.55 -8.16 21.62
C SER A 56 1.74 -7.78 20.71
N GLN A 57 1.61 -8.04 19.40
CA GLN A 57 2.64 -7.73 18.41
C GLN A 57 2.51 -6.32 17.81
N ILE A 58 1.50 -5.54 18.22
CA ILE A 58 1.31 -4.17 17.76
C ILE A 58 2.41 -3.30 18.35
N THR A 59 3.13 -2.61 17.46
CA THR A 59 4.20 -1.67 17.82
C THR A 59 4.01 -0.34 17.09
N HIS A 60 4.84 0.64 17.44
CA HIS A 60 4.97 1.87 16.67
C HIS A 60 5.76 1.59 15.38
N ILE A 61 5.33 2.20 14.26
CA ILE A 61 6.04 2.16 12.98
C ILE A 61 6.15 3.60 12.47
N ASP A 62 7.38 4.05 12.25
CA ASP A 62 7.63 5.36 11.66
C ASP A 62 7.33 5.33 10.16
N LEU A 63 6.36 6.14 9.73
CA LEU A 63 6.00 6.31 8.32
C LEU A 63 6.01 7.79 7.92
N PRO A 64 6.12 8.09 6.61
CA PRO A 64 5.86 9.43 6.11
C PRO A 64 4.50 9.99 6.60
N PRO A 65 4.38 11.30 6.89
CA PRO A 65 3.23 11.87 7.61
C PRO A 65 1.85 11.70 6.96
N ARG A 66 1.78 11.28 5.69
CA ARG A 66 0.52 11.09 4.94
C ARG A 66 0.23 9.62 4.64
N MET A 67 0.97 8.71 5.27
CA MET A 67 0.69 7.28 5.25
C MET A 67 -0.01 6.86 6.54
N THR A 68 -0.65 5.70 6.52
CA THR A 68 -1.37 5.18 7.67
C THR A 68 -1.13 3.69 7.80
N VAL A 69 -0.81 3.25 9.02
CA VAL A 69 -0.74 1.83 9.39
C VAL A 69 -2.12 1.36 9.84
N THR A 70 -2.52 0.20 9.36
CA THR A 70 -3.65 -0.56 9.87
C THR A 70 -3.16 -1.93 10.32
N TRP A 71 -3.29 -2.19 11.61
CA TRP A 71 -2.98 -3.49 12.21
C TRP A 71 -4.17 -4.45 12.06
N LEU A 72 -3.87 -5.68 11.67
CA LEU A 72 -4.86 -6.73 11.40
C LEU A 72 -4.58 -7.92 12.31
N ASP A 73 -5.28 -7.96 13.43
CA ASP A 73 -5.20 -9.04 14.42
C ASP A 73 -5.98 -10.28 13.94
N ARG A 74 -5.25 -11.37 13.68
CA ARG A 74 -5.85 -12.64 13.24
C ARG A 74 -6.67 -13.32 14.33
N SER A 75 -6.28 -13.18 15.60
CA SER A 75 -6.96 -13.81 16.74
C SER A 75 -8.41 -13.34 16.88
N VAL A 76 -8.68 -12.07 16.56
CA VAL A 76 -10.03 -11.47 16.63
C VAL A 76 -10.99 -12.09 15.59
N ARG A 77 -10.46 -12.53 14.44
CA ARG A 77 -11.26 -13.01 13.31
C ARG A 77 -11.12 -14.50 13.02
N GLY A 78 -10.23 -15.21 13.72
CA GLY A 78 -9.90 -16.60 13.41
C GLY A 78 -9.39 -16.78 11.97
N ALA A 79 -8.68 -15.79 11.44
CA ALA A 79 -8.30 -15.74 10.04
C ALA A 79 -7.01 -16.52 9.76
N ALA A 80 -6.91 -17.08 8.55
CA ALA A 80 -5.66 -17.69 8.09
C ALA A 80 -4.56 -16.64 7.87
N SER A 81 -3.30 -17.06 7.94
CA SER A 81 -2.17 -16.17 7.59
C SER A 81 -2.30 -15.66 6.15
N GLY A 82 -2.12 -14.36 5.97
CA GLY A 82 -2.26 -13.62 4.72
C GLY A 82 -3.69 -13.21 4.36
N GLU A 83 -4.71 -13.74 5.04
CA GLU A 83 -6.10 -13.53 4.65
C GLU A 83 -6.58 -12.09 4.88
N LEU A 84 -6.27 -11.52 6.05
CA LEU A 84 -6.74 -10.18 6.41
C LEU A 84 -5.98 -9.12 5.61
N ALA A 85 -4.65 -9.24 5.53
CA ALA A 85 -3.80 -8.35 4.73
C ALA A 85 -4.20 -8.40 3.26
N GLY A 86 -4.40 -9.60 2.71
CA GLY A 86 -4.85 -9.78 1.33
C GLY A 86 -6.17 -9.06 1.08
N ARG A 87 -7.21 -9.34 1.89
CA ARG A 87 -8.51 -8.70 1.74
C ARG A 87 -8.45 -7.18 1.86
N ALA A 88 -7.70 -6.66 2.82
CA ALA A 88 -7.55 -5.22 3.03
C ALA A 88 -6.85 -4.54 1.85
N ALA A 89 -5.78 -5.18 1.34
CA ALA A 89 -5.05 -4.70 0.16
C ALA A 89 -5.92 -4.68 -1.09
N LEU A 90 -6.69 -5.76 -1.34
CA LEU A 90 -7.59 -5.83 -2.49
C LEU A 90 -8.72 -4.80 -2.42
N ALA A 91 -9.34 -4.63 -1.25
CA ALA A 91 -10.38 -3.62 -1.05
C ALA A 91 -9.84 -2.21 -1.32
N TRP A 92 -8.67 -1.88 -0.75
CA TRP A 92 -8.05 -0.58 -1.00
C TRP A 92 -7.65 -0.39 -2.47
N ALA A 93 -7.07 -1.42 -3.08
CA ALA A 93 -6.61 -1.38 -4.47
C ALA A 93 -7.78 -1.17 -5.43
N GLY A 94 -8.89 -1.88 -5.25
CA GLY A 94 -10.08 -1.75 -6.07
C GLY A 94 -10.74 -0.36 -6.00
N GLU A 95 -10.56 0.37 -4.89
CA GLU A 95 -11.07 1.74 -4.77
C GLU A 95 -10.06 2.78 -5.28
N MET A 96 -8.76 2.59 -5.02
CA MET A 96 -7.75 3.63 -5.18
C MET A 96 -6.94 3.54 -6.46
N LEU A 97 -6.76 2.35 -7.04
CA LEU A 97 -6.00 2.16 -8.27
C LEU A 97 -6.82 2.45 -9.54
N CYS A 98 -8.08 2.89 -9.41
CA CYS A 98 -9.02 3.20 -10.49
C CYS A 98 -8.67 4.42 -11.36
N THR A 99 -7.42 4.88 -11.42
CA THR A 99 -7.03 6.02 -12.27
C THR A 99 -5.75 5.71 -13.02
N ALA A 100 -5.66 6.17 -14.27
CA ALA A 100 -4.54 5.99 -15.21
C ALA A 100 -3.21 6.63 -14.76
N ASP A 101 -3.09 7.01 -13.49
CA ASP A 101 -1.88 7.59 -12.91
C ASP A 101 -0.90 6.46 -12.54
N ASN A 102 0.25 6.47 -13.21
CA ASN A 102 1.31 5.44 -13.11
C ASN A 102 2.21 5.60 -11.87
N THR A 103 1.82 6.38 -10.87
CA THR A 103 2.70 6.74 -9.75
C THR A 103 2.56 5.83 -8.54
N ASN A 104 1.65 4.86 -8.57
CA ASN A 104 1.45 3.96 -7.43
C ASN A 104 2.53 2.88 -7.38
N ARG A 105 3.11 2.67 -6.20
CA ARG A 105 4.07 1.60 -5.90
C ARG A 105 3.46 0.65 -4.88
N ILE A 106 3.58 -0.64 -5.14
CA ILE A 106 2.98 -1.70 -4.33
C ILE A 106 4.10 -2.59 -3.80
N TYR A 107 4.16 -2.78 -2.48
CA TYR A 107 5.16 -3.60 -1.80
C TYR A 107 4.45 -4.75 -1.06
N LEU A 108 4.73 -5.98 -1.46
CA LEU A 108 4.16 -7.20 -0.88
C LEU A 108 5.26 -7.89 -0.05
N LEU A 109 5.40 -7.49 1.21
CA LEU A 109 6.46 -7.97 2.10
C LEU A 109 6.08 -9.25 2.85
N ASN A 110 4.78 -9.55 2.94
CA ASN A 110 4.27 -10.77 3.55
C ASN A 110 3.99 -11.86 2.51
N GLU A 111 4.76 -12.94 2.55
CA GLU A 111 4.65 -14.08 1.63
C GLU A 111 3.26 -14.71 1.62
N ALA A 112 2.59 -14.77 2.78
CA ALA A 112 1.31 -15.46 2.94
C ALA A 112 0.19 -14.85 2.08
N SER A 113 0.24 -13.55 1.79
CA SER A 113 -0.76 -12.87 0.95
C SER A 113 -0.25 -12.51 -0.45
N ALA A 114 1.07 -12.46 -0.64
CA ALA A 114 1.72 -11.85 -1.80
C ALA A 114 1.21 -12.41 -3.13
N GLU A 115 1.18 -13.73 -3.30
CA GLU A 115 0.78 -14.34 -4.58
C GLU A 115 -0.68 -14.07 -4.93
N HIS A 116 -1.58 -14.16 -3.94
CA HIS A 116 -3.00 -13.90 -4.17
C HIS A 116 -3.24 -12.42 -4.54
N VAL A 117 -2.58 -11.50 -3.81
CA VAL A 117 -2.69 -10.07 -4.06
C VAL A 117 -2.09 -9.70 -5.42
N ARG A 118 -0.88 -10.18 -5.73
CA ARG A 118 -0.22 -9.95 -7.03
C ARG A 118 -1.12 -10.36 -8.19
N ARG A 119 -1.63 -11.60 -8.16
CA ARG A 119 -2.51 -12.11 -9.22
C ARG A 119 -3.74 -11.23 -9.43
N HIS A 120 -4.38 -10.77 -8.37
CA HIS A 120 -5.55 -9.90 -8.50
C HIS A 120 -5.18 -8.51 -9.04
N LEU A 121 -4.04 -7.96 -8.64
CA LEU A 121 -3.57 -6.67 -9.16
C LEU A 121 -3.29 -6.75 -10.66
N GLU A 122 -2.60 -7.81 -11.11
CA GLU A 122 -2.26 -8.01 -12.51
C GLU A 122 -3.48 -8.37 -13.37
N VAL A 123 -4.28 -9.34 -12.95
CA VAL A 123 -5.40 -9.86 -13.76
C VAL A 123 -6.67 -9.03 -13.56
N GLY A 124 -7.00 -8.70 -12.31
CA GLY A 124 -8.25 -8.03 -11.96
C GLY A 124 -8.20 -6.51 -12.18
N LEU A 125 -7.05 -5.89 -11.91
CA LEU A 125 -6.89 -4.42 -11.98
C LEU A 125 -5.90 -3.96 -13.07
N SER A 126 -5.31 -4.88 -13.84
CA SER A 126 -4.35 -4.57 -14.92
C SER A 126 -3.18 -3.69 -14.47
N VAL A 127 -2.73 -3.86 -13.23
CA VAL A 127 -1.55 -3.18 -12.69
C VAL A 127 -0.31 -3.81 -13.32
N GLY A 128 0.57 -2.98 -13.90
CA GLY A 128 1.85 -3.43 -14.45
C GLY A 128 2.76 -4.03 -13.38
N ALA A 129 3.40 -5.16 -13.70
CA ALA A 129 4.29 -5.88 -12.79
C ALA A 129 5.48 -5.03 -12.31
N ASP A 130 5.89 -4.01 -13.09
CA ASP A 130 6.93 -3.05 -12.73
C ASP A 130 6.60 -2.21 -11.49
N ARG A 131 5.32 -2.16 -11.11
CA ARG A 131 4.80 -1.42 -9.95
C ARG A 131 4.66 -2.28 -8.71
N ILE A 132 4.82 -3.60 -8.85
CA ILE A 132 4.65 -4.58 -7.79
C ILE A 132 6.02 -5.11 -7.38
N HIS A 133 6.41 -4.82 -6.16
CA HIS A 133 7.63 -5.32 -5.54
C HIS A 133 7.23 -6.36 -4.50
N SER A 134 7.72 -7.58 -4.63
CA SER A 134 7.59 -8.59 -3.59
C SER A 134 8.96 -9.01 -3.10
N ARG A 135 8.95 -9.63 -1.92
CA ARG A 135 10.05 -10.48 -1.49
C ARG A 135 10.16 -11.74 -2.35
#